data_AF-A0A660MNJ3-F1
#
_entry.id   AF-A0A660MNJ3-F1
#
_cell.length_a   1.000
_cell.length_b   1.000
_cell.length_c   1.000
_cell.angle_alpha   90.00
_cell.angle_beta   90.00
_cell.angle_gamma   90.00
#
_symmetry.space_group_name_H-M   'P 1'
#
loop_
_entity.id
_entity.type
_entity.pdbx_description
1 polymer ?
#
loop_
_entity_poly.entity_id
_entity_poly.type
_entity_poly.pdbx_seq_one_letter_code
_entity_poly.pdbx_strand_id
1 'polypeptide(L)'
;MKKTLMAAGMLCAASLAVSGIFAAEINPLEATEWELTSFEGKALTGATVKFGTGKVFGSFCNSLSTTYSLSGDQILAGPMATTLMYCNTPLMDAESKFDLSNAKYQLMTGNQLELTTASGSKYLWSKKTTPTVGMANPASVNCEKNGGKHEIVKDKNGNESGVCTLSDGTKCDEWAYYRGECPAKVTTQEQKIHKILDDHFAKHADKFPTAKEKTAVIEMLKTTFTNLMKEVNATLKAQYQEMVTILGNYKVK
;
A
#
# COMPACT_ATOMS: atom_id res chain seq x y z
N MET A 1 -77.93 -14.54 -31.60
CA MET A 1 -78.03 -14.49 -33.07
C MET A 1 -77.28 -13.26 -33.56
N LYS A 2 -76.57 -13.41 -34.68
CA LYS A 2 -75.59 -12.51 -35.31
C LYS A 2 -75.99 -11.02 -35.35
N LYS A 3 -74.99 -10.13 -35.22
CA LYS A 3 -74.59 -9.22 -36.30
C LYS A 3 -73.22 -8.58 -36.06
N THR A 4 -72.35 -8.84 -37.02
CA THR A 4 -71.03 -8.25 -37.30
C THR A 4 -71.14 -6.76 -37.59
N LEU A 5 -70.14 -5.97 -37.19
CA LEU A 5 -69.71 -4.79 -37.93
C LEU A 5 -68.23 -4.52 -37.64
N MET A 6 -67.42 -4.66 -38.68
CA MET A 6 -66.04 -4.20 -38.76
C MET A 6 -66.04 -2.67 -38.89
N ALA A 7 -65.12 -2.00 -38.19
CA ALA A 7 -64.61 -0.71 -38.60
C ALA A 7 -63.11 -0.67 -38.30
N ALA A 8 -62.32 -0.75 -39.36
CA ALA A 8 -60.92 -0.40 -39.37
C ALA A 8 -60.77 1.12 -39.26
N GLY A 9 -59.78 1.62 -38.53
CA GLY A 9 -59.53 3.05 -38.48
C GLY A 9 -58.44 3.47 -37.51
N MET A 10 -57.26 3.68 -38.08
CA MET A 10 -56.30 4.70 -37.71
C MET A 10 -55.27 4.38 -36.60
N LEU A 11 -54.03 4.24 -37.09
CA LEU A 11 -52.80 4.33 -36.34
C LEU A 11 -52.76 5.60 -35.47
N CYS A 12 -52.31 5.46 -34.23
CA CYS A 12 -51.47 6.46 -33.61
C CYS A 12 -50.47 5.73 -32.70
N ALA A 13 -49.34 5.34 -33.29
CA ALA A 13 -48.18 4.90 -32.52
C ALA A 13 -47.62 6.14 -31.80
N ALA A 14 -48.07 6.37 -30.56
CA ALA A 14 -47.37 7.27 -29.65
C ALA A 14 -46.13 6.55 -29.14
N SER A 15 -45.05 6.61 -29.92
CA SER A 15 -43.70 6.32 -29.45
C SER A 15 -43.39 7.30 -28.32
N LEU A 16 -43.48 6.85 -27.08
CA LEU A 16 -42.80 7.50 -25.96
C LEU A 16 -41.30 7.34 -26.21
N ALA A 17 -40.72 8.30 -26.91
CA ALA A 17 -39.30 8.50 -26.94
C ALA A 17 -38.88 8.78 -25.50
N VAL A 18 -38.32 7.76 -24.85
CA VAL A 18 -37.52 7.95 -23.64
C VAL A 18 -36.36 8.82 -24.08
N SER A 19 -36.46 10.12 -23.79
CA SER A 19 -35.39 11.08 -23.98
C SER A 19 -34.20 10.58 -23.16
N GLY A 20 -33.26 9.92 -23.83
CA GLY A 20 -31.98 9.54 -23.29
C GLY A 20 -31.29 10.82 -22.84
N ILE A 21 -31.23 11.02 -21.53
CA ILE A 21 -30.25 11.90 -20.93
C ILE A 21 -28.92 11.26 -21.30
N PHE A 22 -28.20 11.86 -22.25
CA PHE A 22 -26.81 11.51 -22.52
C PHE A 22 -26.06 11.68 -21.20
N ALA A 23 -25.73 10.57 -20.54
CA ALA A 23 -24.72 10.59 -19.50
C ALA A 23 -23.47 11.15 -20.18
N ALA A 24 -23.08 12.37 -19.81
CA ALA A 24 -21.75 12.87 -20.13
C ALA A 24 -20.78 11.74 -19.77
N GLU A 25 -19.95 11.34 -20.72
CA GLU A 25 -18.99 10.25 -20.56
C GLU A 25 -18.03 10.66 -19.44
N ILE A 26 -18.36 10.29 -18.20
CA ILE A 26 -17.58 10.65 -17.02
C ILE A 26 -16.25 9.94 -17.21
N ASN A 27 -15.20 10.70 -17.42
CA ASN A 27 -13.84 10.17 -17.51
C ASN A 27 -13.39 9.74 -16.10
N PRO A 28 -13.37 8.44 -15.77
CA PRO A 28 -13.06 8.00 -14.42
C PRO A 28 -11.58 8.15 -14.07
N LEU A 29 -10.73 8.45 -15.06
CA LEU A 29 -9.31 8.72 -14.87
C LEU A 29 -9.04 10.22 -14.69
N GLU A 30 -9.96 11.13 -15.01
CA GLU A 30 -9.69 12.56 -14.88
C GLU A 30 -9.41 12.97 -13.42
N ALA A 31 -8.46 13.89 -13.25
CA ALA A 31 -7.98 14.39 -11.95
C ALA A 31 -7.50 13.27 -11.00
N THR A 32 -6.87 12.23 -11.56
CA THR A 32 -6.27 11.14 -10.78
C THR A 32 -4.76 11.07 -10.98
N GLU A 33 -4.06 10.62 -9.94
CA GLU A 33 -2.64 10.31 -9.98
C GLU A 33 -2.44 8.87 -9.54
N TRP A 34 -1.48 8.18 -10.16
CA TRP A 34 -1.24 6.77 -9.98
C TRP A 34 0.26 6.48 -9.88
N GLU A 35 0.62 5.48 -9.09
CA GLU A 35 1.99 5.02 -8.89
C GLU A 35 2.14 3.59 -9.39
N LEU A 36 3.22 3.31 -10.13
CA LEU A 36 3.47 2.00 -10.70
C LEU A 36 3.77 1.00 -9.58
N THR A 37 3.12 -0.16 -9.65
CA THR A 37 3.31 -1.27 -8.71
C THR A 37 3.85 -2.53 -9.40
N SER A 38 3.50 -2.74 -10.67
CA SER A 38 4.00 -3.87 -11.45
C SER A 38 4.04 -3.57 -12.94
N PHE A 39 5.04 -4.15 -13.60
CA PHE A 39 5.19 -4.21 -15.05
C PHE A 39 5.39 -5.67 -15.48
N GLU A 40 4.60 -6.16 -16.43
CA GLU A 40 4.66 -7.56 -16.92
C GLU A 40 4.56 -8.61 -15.79
N GLY A 41 3.76 -8.32 -14.76
CA GLY A 41 3.58 -9.19 -13.59
C GLY A 41 4.77 -9.21 -12.61
N LYS A 42 5.84 -8.44 -12.86
CA LYS A 42 6.96 -8.25 -11.93
C LYS A 42 6.75 -6.99 -11.12
N ALA A 43 7.05 -7.02 -9.82
CA ALA A 43 6.97 -5.84 -8.97
C ALA A 43 7.97 -4.78 -9.47
N LEU A 44 7.48 -3.57 -9.74
CA LEU A 44 8.29 -2.45 -10.22
C LEU A 44 7.67 -1.14 -9.72
N THR A 45 8.47 -0.29 -9.10
CA THR A 45 8.06 0.99 -8.51
C THR A 45 8.95 2.13 -9.00
N GLY A 46 8.52 3.37 -8.77
CA GLY A 46 9.31 4.57 -9.10
C GLY A 46 8.86 5.29 -10.37
N ALA A 47 7.78 4.84 -11.00
CA ALA A 47 7.09 5.59 -12.04
C ALA A 47 5.72 6.10 -11.55
N THR A 48 5.29 7.24 -12.07
CA THR A 48 3.98 7.85 -11.78
C THR A 48 3.29 8.30 -13.05
N VAL A 49 1.96 8.29 -13.04
CA VAL A 49 1.12 8.81 -14.13
C VAL A 49 0.01 9.67 -13.54
N LYS A 50 -0.15 10.88 -14.08
CA LYS A 50 -1.19 11.84 -13.72
C LYS A 50 -2.11 12.06 -14.91
N PHE A 51 -3.38 11.80 -14.73
CA PHE A 51 -4.44 12.11 -15.67
C PHE A 51 -5.09 13.43 -15.25
N GLY A 52 -4.82 14.49 -16.00
CA GLY A 52 -5.49 15.79 -15.85
C GLY A 52 -6.64 15.92 -16.85
N THR A 53 -7.08 17.16 -17.07
CA THR A 53 -8.08 17.48 -18.10
C THR A 53 -7.47 17.34 -19.49
N GLY A 54 -7.81 16.26 -20.19
CA GLY A 54 -7.38 15.96 -21.57
C GLY A 54 -5.87 15.75 -21.77
N LYS A 55 -5.07 15.75 -20.70
CA LYS A 55 -3.62 15.53 -20.72
C LYS A 55 -3.17 14.47 -19.73
N VAL A 56 -2.18 13.69 -20.12
CA VAL A 56 -1.47 12.75 -19.26
C VAL A 56 -0.03 13.23 -19.09
N PHE A 57 0.46 13.19 -17.85
CA PHE A 57 1.86 13.38 -17.53
C PHE A 57 2.39 12.11 -16.87
N GLY A 58 3.44 11.52 -17.43
CA GLY A 58 4.13 10.37 -16.87
C GLY A 58 5.55 10.74 -16.44
N SER A 59 6.02 10.10 -15.37
CA SER A 59 7.40 10.20 -14.91
C SER A 59 7.91 8.79 -14.67
N PHE A 60 8.92 8.39 -15.44
CA PHE A 60 9.65 7.12 -15.36
C PHE A 60 11.15 7.44 -15.15
N CYS A 61 12.06 6.92 -16.00
CA CYS A 61 13.40 7.50 -16.13
C CYS A 61 13.32 8.86 -16.85
N ASN A 62 12.49 8.93 -17.88
CA ASN A 62 12.11 10.15 -18.57
C ASN A 62 10.76 10.66 -18.13
N SER A 63 10.57 11.95 -18.34
CA SER A 63 9.25 12.55 -18.29
C SER A 63 8.58 12.40 -19.65
N LEU A 64 7.30 12.07 -19.64
CA LEU A 64 6.46 12.03 -20.82
C LEU A 64 5.20 12.86 -20.63
N SER A 65 4.68 13.38 -21.73
CA SER A 65 3.37 14.03 -21.75
C SER A 65 2.64 13.73 -23.05
N THR A 66 1.33 13.58 -22.98
CA THR A 66 0.47 13.40 -24.16
C THR A 66 -0.92 13.96 -23.88
N THR A 67 -1.70 14.17 -24.94
CA THR A 67 -3.14 14.37 -24.82
C THR A 67 -3.84 13.01 -24.75
N TYR A 68 -5.03 12.97 -24.15
CA TYR A 68 -5.84 11.75 -24.17
C TYR A 68 -7.33 12.06 -24.20
N SER A 69 -8.08 11.09 -24.70
CA SER A 69 -9.53 10.97 -24.56
C SER A 69 -9.88 9.52 -24.26
N LEU A 70 -11.08 9.26 -23.76
CA LEU A 70 -11.58 7.91 -23.56
C LEU A 70 -12.61 7.55 -24.62
N SER A 71 -12.64 6.28 -24.99
CA SER A 71 -13.67 5.68 -25.83
C SER A 71 -13.99 4.32 -25.25
N GLY A 72 -15.01 4.26 -24.37
CA GLY A 72 -15.33 3.04 -23.63
C GLY A 72 -14.20 2.61 -22.67
N ASP A 73 -13.63 1.42 -22.89
CA ASP A 73 -12.52 0.85 -22.11
C ASP A 73 -11.13 1.18 -22.69
N GLN A 74 -11.07 2.07 -23.68
CA GLN A 74 -9.82 2.45 -24.35
C GLN A 74 -9.44 3.90 -24.08
N ILE A 75 -8.13 4.11 -23.97
CA ILE A 75 -7.46 5.40 -23.97
C ILE A 75 -7.00 5.68 -25.40
N LEU A 76 -7.43 6.82 -25.93
CA LEU A 76 -7.00 7.35 -27.21
C LEU A 76 -6.03 8.50 -26.94
N ALA A 77 -4.73 8.17 -26.90
CA ALA A 77 -3.68 9.15 -26.69
C ALA A 77 -3.18 9.75 -28.01
N GLY A 78 -2.77 11.01 -27.95
CA GLY A 78 -2.03 11.67 -29.03
C GLY A 78 -0.54 11.27 -29.02
N PRO A 79 0.26 11.86 -29.93
CA PRO A 79 1.70 11.71 -29.91
C PRO A 79 2.30 12.09 -28.55
N MET A 80 3.18 11.23 -28.02
CA MET A 80 3.83 11.48 -26.75
C MET A 80 5.09 12.33 -26.96
N ALA A 81 5.25 13.37 -26.14
CA ALA A 81 6.50 14.10 -26.00
C ALA A 81 7.28 13.52 -24.82
N THR A 82 8.53 13.10 -25.04
CA THR A 82 9.37 12.47 -24.02
C THR A 82 10.74 13.15 -23.92
N THR A 83 11.38 13.07 -22.76
CA THR A 83 12.81 13.37 -22.62
C THR A 83 13.68 12.17 -23.02
N LEU A 84 15.01 12.36 -23.18
CA LEU A 84 15.98 11.31 -23.56
C LEU A 84 17.15 11.23 -22.57
N MET A 85 16.84 10.93 -21.32
CA MET A 85 17.77 10.63 -20.25
C MET A 85 17.95 9.11 -20.15
N TYR A 86 19.17 8.70 -19.82
CA TYR A 86 19.49 7.31 -19.51
C TYR A 86 19.49 7.09 -18.00
N CYS A 87 18.82 6.03 -17.55
CA CYS A 87 18.88 5.56 -16.17
C CYS A 87 19.14 4.06 -16.21
N ASN A 88 20.22 3.58 -15.57
CA ASN A 88 20.56 2.16 -15.53
C ASN A 88 19.60 1.38 -14.58
N THR A 89 18.30 1.34 -14.89
CA THR A 89 17.25 0.78 -14.05
C THR A 89 16.22 0.01 -14.88
N PRO A 90 15.50 -0.96 -14.27
CA PRO A 90 14.40 -1.67 -14.93
C PRO A 90 13.24 -0.75 -15.38
N LEU A 91 13.23 0.52 -14.97
CA LEU A 91 12.24 1.51 -15.39
C LEU A 91 12.39 1.88 -16.88
N MET A 92 13.59 1.82 -17.45
CA MET A 92 13.78 2.11 -18.88
C MET A 92 13.07 1.08 -19.77
N ASP A 93 13.10 -0.20 -19.41
CA ASP A 93 12.37 -1.24 -20.15
C ASP A 93 10.86 -1.00 -20.10
N ALA A 94 10.34 -0.62 -18.92
CA ALA A 94 8.93 -0.29 -18.74
C ALA A 94 8.55 0.99 -19.51
N GLU A 95 9.41 2.00 -19.51
CA GLU A 95 9.17 3.28 -20.21
C GLU A 95 9.18 3.11 -21.73
N SER A 96 10.15 2.38 -22.29
CA SER A 96 10.26 2.18 -23.74
C SER A 96 9.05 1.48 -24.36
N LYS A 97 8.29 0.74 -23.54
CA LYS A 97 7.08 0.00 -23.93
C LYS A 97 5.79 0.72 -23.54
N PHE A 98 5.88 1.81 -22.78
CA PHE A 98 4.72 2.53 -22.30
C PHE A 98 4.15 3.39 -23.43
N ASP A 99 3.03 2.95 -24.00
CA ASP A 99 2.30 3.67 -25.04
C ASP A 99 0.80 3.63 -24.72
N LEU A 100 0.21 4.82 -24.62
CA LEU A 100 -1.21 4.99 -24.33
C LEU A 100 -2.08 5.02 -25.60
N SER A 101 -1.48 4.95 -26.78
CA SER A 101 -2.20 4.94 -28.06
C SER A 101 -3.02 3.66 -28.19
N ASN A 102 -4.35 3.78 -28.08
CA ASN A 102 -5.30 2.66 -28.06
C ASN A 102 -5.07 1.67 -26.89
N ALA A 103 -4.52 2.15 -25.77
CA ALA A 103 -4.35 1.33 -24.59
C ALA A 103 -5.70 1.00 -23.95
N LYS A 104 -5.88 -0.23 -23.49
CA LYS A 104 -7.02 -0.62 -22.67
C LYS A 104 -6.77 -0.27 -21.22
N TYR A 105 -7.81 0.17 -20.52
CA TYR A 105 -7.76 0.40 -19.09
C TYR A 105 -8.83 -0.40 -18.36
N GLN A 106 -8.50 -0.85 -17.16
CA GLN A 106 -9.45 -1.50 -16.26
C GLN A 106 -9.24 -0.99 -14.83
N LEU A 107 -10.32 -0.48 -14.24
CA LEU A 107 -10.34 -0.10 -12.82
C LEU A 107 -10.81 -1.29 -11.99
N MET A 108 -10.01 -1.70 -11.02
CA MET A 108 -10.35 -2.75 -10.06
C MET A 108 -10.92 -2.12 -8.78
N THR A 109 -11.78 -2.86 -8.08
CA THR A 109 -12.34 -2.41 -6.79
C THR A 109 -11.22 -2.17 -5.79
N GLY A 110 -10.98 -0.91 -5.42
CA GLY A 110 -10.04 -0.53 -4.35
C GLY A 110 -8.72 0.09 -4.82
N ASN A 111 -8.77 1.17 -5.60
CA ASN A 111 -7.60 2.00 -5.95
C ASN A 111 -6.55 1.33 -6.86
N GLN A 112 -6.92 0.35 -7.68
CA GLN A 112 -6.02 -0.23 -8.68
C GLN A 112 -6.48 0.04 -10.11
N LEU A 113 -5.51 0.37 -10.95
CA LEU A 113 -5.68 0.58 -12.38
C LEU A 113 -4.77 -0.39 -13.11
N GLU A 114 -5.32 -1.21 -14.00
CA GLU A 114 -4.56 -1.97 -14.98
C GLU A 114 -4.58 -1.22 -16.31
N LEU A 115 -3.40 -1.01 -16.90
CA LEU A 115 -3.25 -0.52 -18.27
C LEU A 115 -2.62 -1.62 -19.12
N THR A 116 -3.23 -1.90 -20.26
CA THR A 116 -2.66 -2.79 -21.28
C THR A 116 -2.46 -1.98 -22.55
N THR A 117 -1.21 -1.81 -22.98
CA THR A 117 -0.88 -1.09 -24.22
C THR A 117 -1.42 -1.84 -25.44
N ALA A 118 -1.52 -1.19 -26.60
CA ALA A 118 -1.92 -1.86 -27.83
C ALA A 118 -0.95 -3.00 -28.24
N SER A 119 0.32 -2.89 -27.86
CA SER A 119 1.35 -3.94 -28.04
C SER A 119 1.19 -5.12 -27.06
N GLY A 120 0.27 -5.04 -26.11
CA GLY A 120 -0.03 -6.08 -25.13
C GLY A 120 0.73 -5.96 -23.81
N SER A 121 1.54 -4.92 -23.64
CA SER A 121 2.30 -4.73 -22.40
C SER A 121 1.42 -4.29 -21.25
N LYS A 122 1.60 -4.93 -20.09
CA LYS A 122 0.71 -4.77 -18.93
C LYS A 122 1.37 -4.02 -17.77
N TYR A 123 0.63 -3.07 -17.21
CA TYR A 123 1.03 -2.23 -16.09
C TYR A 123 -0.05 -2.24 -15.02
N LEU A 124 0.33 -2.46 -13.76
CA LEU A 124 -0.54 -2.29 -12.61
C LEU A 124 -0.14 -1.06 -11.81
N TRP A 125 -1.12 -0.22 -11.53
CA TRP A 125 -0.95 1.04 -10.83
C TRP A 125 -1.83 1.09 -9.59
N SER A 126 -1.35 1.81 -8.58
CA SER A 126 -2.10 2.13 -7.37
C SER A 126 -2.46 3.62 -7.36
N LYS A 127 -3.68 3.96 -6.98
CA LYS A 127 -4.14 5.35 -6.94
C LYS A 127 -3.38 6.10 -5.85
N LYS A 128 -2.73 7.19 -6.23
CA LYS A 128 -2.13 8.12 -5.28
C LYS A 128 -3.23 8.96 -4.66
N THR A 129 -3.54 8.69 -3.40
CA THR A 129 -4.48 9.50 -2.64
C THR A 129 -3.74 10.71 -2.09
N THR A 130 -3.82 11.85 -2.79
CA THR A 130 -3.47 13.14 -2.17
C THR A 130 -4.55 13.45 -1.13
N PRO A 131 -4.20 13.67 0.16
CA PRO A 131 -5.19 13.99 1.17
C PRO A 131 -5.91 15.29 0.81
N THR A 132 -7.24 15.24 0.67
CA THR A 132 -8.08 16.43 0.48
C THR A 132 -7.98 17.32 1.71
N VAL A 133 -7.59 18.58 1.56
CA VAL A 133 -7.59 19.57 2.66
C VAL A 133 -9.00 19.68 3.22
N GLY A 134 -9.17 19.29 4.48
CA GLY A 134 -10.46 19.27 5.19
C GLY A 134 -10.97 17.86 5.57
N MET A 135 -10.42 16.79 5.01
CA MET A 135 -10.63 15.44 5.55
C MET A 135 -9.61 15.18 6.66
N ALA A 136 -10.07 14.70 7.82
CA ALA A 136 -9.16 14.29 8.88
C ALA A 136 -8.22 13.19 8.34
N ASN A 137 -6.92 13.35 8.58
CA ASN A 137 -5.92 12.39 8.11
C ASN A 137 -6.23 10.99 8.70
N PRO A 138 -6.46 9.96 7.87
CA PRO A 138 -6.82 8.62 8.37
C PRO A 138 -5.79 8.04 9.34
N ALA A 139 -4.50 8.31 9.15
CA ALA A 139 -3.45 7.86 10.04
C ALA A 139 -3.53 8.56 11.41
N SER A 140 -3.76 9.88 11.42
CA SER A 140 -3.94 10.67 12.64
C SER A 140 -5.22 10.24 13.39
N VAL A 141 -6.34 10.07 12.69
CA VAL A 141 -7.60 9.57 13.28
C VAL A 141 -7.43 8.17 13.84
N ASN A 142 -6.72 7.29 13.13
CA ASN A 142 -6.44 5.95 13.61
C ASN A 142 -5.55 5.97 14.85
N CYS A 143 -4.57 6.87 14.93
CA CYS A 143 -3.77 7.04 16.14
C CYS A 143 -4.64 7.40 17.35
N GLU A 144 -5.47 8.44 17.22
CA GLU A 144 -6.37 8.92 18.28
C GLU A 144 -7.40 7.87 18.70
N LYS A 145 -8.01 7.18 17.72
CA LYS A 145 -8.99 6.12 17.96
C LYS A 145 -8.42 4.94 18.74
N ASN A 146 -7.13 4.65 18.60
CA ASN A 146 -6.45 3.58 19.33
C ASN A 146 -5.80 4.09 20.64
N GLY A 147 -6.18 5.28 21.11
CA GLY A 147 -5.71 5.85 22.37
C GLY A 147 -4.29 6.43 22.30
N GLY A 148 -3.74 6.60 21.10
CA GLY A 148 -2.48 7.31 20.87
C GLY A 148 -2.68 8.82 20.74
N LYS A 149 -1.59 9.57 20.90
CA LYS A 149 -1.54 11.02 20.65
C LYS A 149 -0.82 11.28 19.33
N HIS A 150 -1.51 11.92 18.39
CA HIS A 150 -0.94 12.35 17.12
C HIS A 150 -0.29 13.76 17.26
N GLU A 151 0.91 13.93 16.72
CA GLU A 151 1.64 15.19 16.65
C GLU A 151 2.28 15.37 15.26
N ILE A 152 2.22 16.58 14.70
CA ILE A 152 2.96 16.94 13.49
C ILE A 152 4.35 17.43 13.87
N VAL A 153 5.38 16.78 13.34
CA VAL A 153 6.78 17.11 13.57
C VAL A 153 7.38 17.70 12.30
N LYS A 154 8.20 18.75 12.44
CA LYS A 154 8.99 19.33 11.34
C LYS A 154 10.42 18.84 11.38
N ASP A 155 10.94 18.42 10.23
CA ASP A 155 12.36 18.13 10.08
C ASP A 155 13.19 19.42 9.85
N LYS A 156 14.51 19.27 9.78
CA LYS A 156 15.46 20.39 9.55
C LYS A 156 15.27 21.08 8.20
N ASN A 157 14.62 20.42 7.25
CA ASN A 157 14.34 20.91 5.92
C ASN A 157 12.94 21.54 5.82
N GLY A 158 12.18 21.56 6.93
CA GLY A 158 10.83 22.09 7.00
C GLY A 158 9.74 21.11 6.54
N ASN A 159 10.07 19.85 6.27
CA ASN A 159 9.07 18.84 5.94
C ASN A 159 8.27 18.46 7.19
N GLU A 160 6.95 18.40 7.05
CA GLU A 160 6.03 17.97 8.10
C GLU A 160 5.78 16.45 8.01
N SER A 161 5.79 15.76 9.14
CA SER A 161 5.46 14.33 9.24
C SER A 161 4.66 14.08 10.52
N GLY A 162 3.64 13.22 10.44
CA GLY A 162 2.84 12.86 11.61
C GLY A 162 3.47 11.74 12.43
N VAL A 163 3.49 11.91 13.74
CA VAL A 163 3.98 10.94 14.71
C VAL A 163 2.83 10.54 15.63
N CYS A 164 2.61 9.23 15.76
CA CYS A 164 1.71 8.65 16.74
C CYS A 164 2.48 8.20 17.98
N THR A 165 2.16 8.78 19.14
CA THR A 165 2.68 8.35 20.44
C THR A 165 1.66 7.44 21.11
N LEU A 166 2.01 6.17 21.31
CA LEU A 166 1.16 5.16 21.94
C LEU A 166 1.13 5.30 23.46
N SER A 167 0.21 4.60 24.12
CA SER A 167 0.00 4.66 25.58
C SER A 167 1.20 4.18 26.40
N ASP A 168 2.06 3.33 25.83
CA ASP A 168 3.32 2.86 26.42
C ASP A 168 4.50 3.82 26.18
N GLY A 169 4.26 4.96 25.51
CA GLY A 169 5.27 5.95 25.14
C GLY A 169 5.98 5.67 23.81
N THR A 170 5.65 4.58 23.12
CA THR A 170 6.23 4.26 21.81
C THR A 170 5.85 5.33 20.80
N LYS A 171 6.84 5.88 20.10
CA LYS A 171 6.64 6.84 19.01
C LYS A 171 6.79 6.16 17.67
N CYS A 172 5.76 6.27 16.86
CA CYS A 172 5.67 5.70 15.53
C CYS A 172 5.44 6.80 14.51
N ASP A 173 6.01 6.66 13.31
CA ASP A 173 5.44 7.33 12.15
C ASP A 173 3.95 6.92 12.03
N GLU A 174 3.06 7.90 11.87
CA GLU A 174 1.61 7.65 11.94
C GLU A 174 1.13 6.69 10.84
N TRP A 175 1.79 6.71 9.68
CA TRP A 175 1.45 5.85 8.55
C TRP A 175 2.00 4.43 8.76
N ALA A 176 3.19 4.31 9.34
CA ALA A 176 3.71 3.02 9.77
C ALA A 176 2.81 2.38 10.84
N TYR A 177 2.28 3.17 11.79
CA TYR A 177 1.31 2.68 12.77
C TYR A 177 -0.01 2.26 12.11
N TYR A 178 -0.54 3.10 11.21
CA TYR A 178 -1.78 2.82 10.45
C TYR A 178 -1.70 1.49 9.66
N ARG A 179 -0.54 1.19 9.06
CA ARG A 179 -0.30 -0.06 8.31
C ARG A 179 0.09 -1.25 9.19
N GLY A 180 0.22 -1.07 10.51
CA GLY A 180 0.68 -2.11 11.43
C GLY A 180 2.17 -2.48 11.27
N GLU A 181 2.95 -1.58 10.68
CA GLU A 181 4.41 -1.67 10.51
C GLU A 181 5.16 -1.08 11.73
N CYS A 182 4.46 -0.25 12.53
CA CYS A 182 4.95 0.31 13.77
C CYS A 182 3.98 0.00 14.94
N PRO A 183 4.45 -0.36 16.16
CA PRO A 183 5.84 -0.62 16.50
C PRO A 183 6.42 -1.68 15.57
N ALA A 184 7.68 -1.50 15.17
CA ALA A 184 8.37 -2.52 14.39
C ALA A 184 8.07 -3.87 15.06
N LYS A 185 7.71 -4.89 14.28
CA LYS A 185 7.58 -6.26 14.80
C LYS A 185 8.95 -6.75 15.27
N VAL A 186 9.42 -6.19 16.36
CA VAL A 186 10.48 -6.75 17.17
C VAL A 186 9.72 -7.75 18.03
N THR A 187 9.43 -8.93 17.48
CA THR A 187 9.44 -10.10 18.34
C THR A 187 10.91 -10.32 18.65
N THR A 188 11.36 -9.82 19.81
CA THR A 188 12.70 -10.15 20.32
C THR A 188 12.88 -11.67 20.29
N GLN A 189 14.12 -12.15 20.22
CA GLN A 189 14.39 -13.60 20.30
C GLN A 189 13.70 -14.22 21.53
N GLU A 190 13.60 -13.46 22.62
CA GLU A 190 12.84 -13.80 23.83
C GLU A 190 11.33 -13.94 23.59
N GLN A 191 10.69 -13.01 22.87
CA GLN A 191 9.27 -13.13 22.51
C GLN A 191 8.98 -14.31 21.56
N LYS A 192 9.90 -14.64 20.66
CA LYS A 192 9.79 -15.85 19.82
C LYS A 192 9.86 -17.12 20.66
N ILE A 193 10.75 -17.15 21.66
CA ILE A 193 10.92 -18.31 22.54
C ILE A 193 9.72 -18.45 23.48
N HIS A 194 9.21 -17.36 24.05
CA HIS A 194 7.97 -17.39 24.84
C HIS A 194 6.79 -17.94 24.04
N LYS A 195 6.66 -17.55 22.77
CA LYS A 195 5.64 -18.09 21.88
C LYS A 195 5.83 -19.60 21.61
N ILE A 196 7.06 -20.05 21.40
CA ILE A 196 7.37 -21.48 21.19
C ILE A 196 7.00 -22.30 22.45
N LEU A 197 7.33 -21.79 23.64
CA LEU A 197 6.93 -22.43 24.89
C LEU A 197 5.41 -22.51 25.00
N ASP A 198 4.70 -21.41 24.77
CA ASP A 198 3.23 -21.37 24.83
C ASP A 198 2.59 -22.38 23.86
N ASP A 199 3.06 -22.42 22.61
CA ASP A 199 2.57 -23.34 21.58
C ASP A 199 2.89 -24.81 21.93
N HIS A 200 4.04 -25.09 22.56
CA HIS A 200 4.41 -26.44 23.03
C HIS A 200 3.53 -26.91 24.21
N PHE A 201 3.32 -26.05 25.21
CA PHE A 201 2.46 -26.38 26.36
C PHE A 201 0.97 -26.44 26.00
N ALA A 202 0.54 -25.71 24.97
CA ALA A 202 -0.80 -25.88 24.40
C ALA A 202 -1.01 -27.29 23.84
N LYS A 203 -0.01 -27.85 23.15
CA LYS A 203 -0.06 -29.22 22.58
C LYS A 203 0.00 -30.33 23.61
N HIS A 204 0.55 -30.07 24.79
CA HIS A 204 0.65 -31.03 25.90
C HIS A 204 -0.26 -30.67 27.09
N ALA A 205 -1.38 -29.99 26.82
CA ALA A 205 -2.32 -29.58 27.85
C ALA A 205 -2.88 -30.77 28.65
N ASP A 206 -2.98 -31.94 28.03
CA ASP A 206 -3.42 -33.22 28.59
C ASP A 206 -2.49 -33.76 29.68
N LYS A 207 -1.23 -33.32 29.72
CA LYS A 207 -0.24 -33.77 30.71
C LYS A 207 -0.29 -33.02 32.03
N PHE A 208 -1.15 -32.00 32.15
CA PHE A 208 -1.28 -31.19 33.35
C PHE A 208 -2.54 -31.57 34.12
N PRO A 209 -2.46 -31.87 35.43
CA PRO A 209 -3.64 -32.24 36.22
C PRO A 209 -4.65 -31.09 36.32
N THR A 210 -4.17 -29.84 36.35
CA THR A 210 -5.03 -28.64 36.36
C THR A 210 -4.49 -27.51 35.48
N ALA A 211 -5.39 -26.64 35.02
CA ALA A 211 -5.02 -25.41 34.30
C ALA A 211 -4.13 -24.47 35.15
N LYS A 212 -4.31 -24.48 36.48
CA LYS A 212 -3.53 -23.67 37.42
C LYS A 212 -2.07 -24.15 37.50
N GLU A 213 -1.85 -25.46 37.57
CA GLU A 213 -0.50 -26.04 37.54
C GLU A 213 0.18 -25.81 36.19
N LYS A 214 -0.57 -25.94 35.09
CA LYS A 214 -0.07 -25.62 33.75
C LYS A 214 0.44 -24.17 33.67
N THR A 215 -0.36 -23.21 34.12
CA THR A 215 0.04 -21.79 34.11
C THR A 215 1.26 -21.54 34.99
N ALA A 216 1.31 -22.12 36.20
CA ALA A 216 2.45 -21.95 37.10
C ALA A 216 3.76 -22.52 36.53
N VAL A 217 3.71 -23.67 35.85
CA VAL A 217 4.88 -24.27 35.20
C VAL A 217 5.33 -23.45 33.99
N ILE A 218 4.40 -22.95 33.17
CA ILE A 218 4.73 -22.08 32.04
C ILE A 218 5.40 -20.79 32.54
N GLU A 219 4.85 -20.16 33.58
CA GLU A 219 5.39 -18.92 34.14
C GLU A 219 6.77 -19.13 34.73
N MET A 220 6.96 -20.19 35.53
CA MET A 220 8.27 -20.56 36.07
C MET A 220 9.31 -20.76 34.96
N LEU A 221 8.98 -21.51 33.90
CA LEU A 221 9.92 -21.76 32.79
C LEU A 221 10.25 -20.50 32.01
N LYS A 222 9.26 -19.62 31.78
CA LYS A 222 9.49 -18.31 31.16
C LYS A 222 10.44 -17.46 32.01
N THR A 223 10.19 -17.37 33.32
CA THR A 223 11.06 -16.63 34.25
C THR A 223 12.48 -17.21 34.28
N THR A 224 12.64 -18.53 34.38
CA THR A 224 13.96 -19.18 34.35
C THR A 224 14.68 -18.89 33.05
N PHE A 225 13.99 -18.96 31.92
CA PHE A 225 14.57 -18.68 30.61
C PHE A 225 15.02 -17.21 30.49
N THR A 226 14.17 -16.26 30.86
CA THR A 226 14.53 -14.82 30.87
C THR A 226 15.76 -14.55 31.74
N ASN A 227 15.84 -15.13 32.94
CA ASN A 227 16.98 -14.95 33.83
C ASN A 227 18.26 -15.54 33.23
N LEU A 228 18.20 -16.75 32.66
CA LEU A 228 19.35 -17.38 31.98
C LEU A 228 19.85 -16.53 30.81
N MET A 229 18.94 -16.04 29.97
CA MET A 229 19.30 -15.19 28.83
C MET A 229 19.93 -13.87 29.28
N LYS A 230 19.44 -13.29 30.37
CA LYS A 230 20.01 -12.07 30.96
C LYS A 230 21.45 -12.30 31.43
N GLU A 231 21.72 -13.43 32.09
CA GLU A 231 23.06 -13.81 32.54
C GLU A 231 24.01 -14.05 31.37
N VAL A 232 23.61 -14.88 30.40
CA VAL A 232 24.43 -15.17 29.20
C VAL A 232 24.77 -13.89 28.45
N ASN A 233 23.80 -12.99 28.27
CA ASN A 233 24.01 -11.74 27.55
C ASN A 233 24.92 -10.77 28.32
N ALA A 234 24.80 -10.73 29.65
CA ALA A 234 25.71 -9.96 30.50
C ALA A 234 27.16 -10.47 30.41
N THR A 235 27.35 -11.79 30.46
CA THR A 235 28.66 -12.43 30.33
C THR A 235 29.28 -12.18 28.95
N LEU A 236 28.50 -12.37 27.87
CA LEU A 236 28.97 -12.14 26.51
C LEU A 236 29.37 -10.67 26.30
N LYS A 237 28.58 -9.74 26.83
CA LYS A 237 28.89 -8.30 26.78
C LYS A 237 30.18 -7.98 27.53
N ALA A 238 30.38 -8.56 28.72
CA ALA A 238 31.62 -8.38 29.49
C ALA A 238 32.84 -8.89 28.72
N GLN A 239 32.77 -10.11 28.18
CA GLN A 239 33.84 -10.71 27.36
C GLN A 239 34.16 -9.87 26.11
N TYR A 240 33.14 -9.35 25.44
CA TYR A 240 33.33 -8.46 24.30
C TYR A 240 34.05 -7.15 24.69
N GLN A 241 33.68 -6.54 25.83
CA GLN A 241 34.36 -5.33 26.31
C GLN A 241 35.81 -5.59 26.71
N GLU A 242 36.11 -6.76 27.28
CA GLU A 242 37.49 -7.19 27.54
C GLU A 242 38.29 -7.33 26.25
N MET A 243 37.74 -8.01 25.22
CA MET A 243 38.38 -8.12 23.91
C MET A 243 38.65 -6.77 23.27
N VAL A 244 37.68 -5.84 23.30
CA VAL A 244 37.84 -4.48 22.78
C VAL A 244 38.92 -3.72 23.53
N THR A 245 39.00 -3.87 24.85
CA THR A 245 40.05 -3.26 25.69
C THR A 245 41.44 -3.81 25.35
N ILE A 246 41.55 -5.13 25.15
CA ILE A 246 42.81 -5.78 24.73
C ILE A 246 43.25 -5.26 23.36
N LEU A 247 42.34 -5.19 22.39
CA LEU A 247 42.62 -4.69 21.04
C LEU A 247 43.00 -3.19 21.06
N GLY A 248 42.32 -2.38 21.87
CA GLY A 248 42.62 -0.95 22.00
C GLY A 248 43.99 -0.64 22.61
N ASN A 249 44.53 -1.56 23.42
CA ASN A 249 45.86 -1.44 24.02
C ASN A 249 46.99 -1.98 23.12
N TYR A 250 46.66 -2.57 21.96
CA TYR A 250 47.62 -3.08 20.99
C TYR A 250 48.24 -1.91 20.21
N LYS A 251 49.33 -1.32 20.74
CA LYS A 251 50.14 -0.36 19.98
C LYS A 251 50.94 -1.10 18.91
N VAL A 252 50.60 -0.86 17.65
CA VAL A 252 51.41 -1.27 16.49
C VAL A 252 52.78 -0.61 16.62
N LYS A 253 53.83 -1.43 16.76
CA LYS A 253 55.23 -0.98 16.64
C LYS A 253 55.61 -0.85 15.16
#